data_AF-A0A328RUD3-F1
#
_entry.id   AF-A0A328RUD3-F1
#
_cell.length_a   1.000
_cell.length_b   1.000
_cell.length_c   1.000
_cell.angle_alpha   90.00
_cell.angle_beta   90.00
_cell.angle_gamma   90.00
#
_symmetry.space_group_name_H-M   'P 1'
#
loop_
_entity.id
_entity.type
_entity.pdbx_description
1 polymer ?
#
loop_
_entity_poly.entity_id
_entity_poly.type
_entity_poly.pdbx_seq_one_letter_code
_entity_poly.pdbx_strand_id
1 'polypeptide(L)'
;ADTKATVCCCAVEGDPHDIGKNLIVMFLNANGYNAVDLGRDVPNADVVKAAEENKPVLITATALMTTTMTAFGKIVALMQEAGIDTPIGCGGGAVRRDFVEESPQTFYGVEAYHVPKIADAIVDDGKTWEDIRKEYDDIVGEYVAAYA
;
A
#
# COMPACT_ATOMS: atom_id res chain seq x y z
N ALA A 1 -2.62 -14.59 19.89
CA ALA A 1 -2.51 -15.23 18.58
C ALA A 1 -1.43 -14.47 17.85
N ASP A 2 -0.40 -15.15 17.37
CA ASP A 2 0.66 -14.49 16.61
C ASP A 2 0.10 -14.04 15.25
N THR A 3 0.44 -12.82 14.84
CA THR A 3 0.03 -12.28 13.52
C THR A 3 1.09 -12.64 12.49
N LYS A 4 0.70 -12.77 11.21
CA LYS A 4 1.62 -13.11 10.11
C LYS A 4 2.73 -12.07 9.97
N ALA A 5 2.32 -10.81 9.81
CA ALA A 5 3.18 -9.64 9.68
C ALA A 5 2.37 -8.36 9.93
N THR A 6 3.07 -7.22 9.99
CA THR A 6 2.45 -5.90 10.14
C THR A 6 2.29 -5.20 8.79
N VAL A 7 1.13 -4.57 8.57
CA VAL A 7 0.85 -3.74 7.40
C VAL A 7 0.32 -2.38 7.89
N CYS A 8 0.94 -1.28 7.46
CA CYS A 8 0.46 0.06 7.80
C CYS A 8 -0.50 0.58 6.73
N CYS A 9 -1.62 1.19 7.12
CA CYS A 9 -2.67 1.64 6.20
C CYS A 9 -3.02 3.10 6.45
N CYS A 10 -3.01 3.93 5.41
CA CYS A 10 -3.40 5.34 5.50
C CYS A 10 -4.25 5.82 4.31
N ALA A 11 -5.10 6.81 4.55
CA ALA A 11 -5.46 7.78 3.53
C ALA A 11 -4.48 8.96 3.62
N VAL A 12 -3.92 9.33 2.46
CA VAL A 12 -2.77 10.23 2.39
C VAL A 12 -3.09 11.66 2.83
N GLU A 13 -2.03 12.45 3.05
CA GLU A 13 -2.11 13.87 3.39
C GLU A 13 -3.04 14.64 2.44
N GLY A 14 -3.95 15.42 3.01
CA GLY A 14 -4.97 16.20 2.33
C GLY A 14 -6.20 15.40 1.90
N ASP A 15 -6.26 14.07 2.13
CA ASP A 15 -7.37 13.23 1.69
C ASP A 15 -8.22 12.71 2.88
N PRO A 16 -9.47 13.19 3.04
CA PRO A 16 -10.35 12.79 4.13
C PRO A 16 -11.13 11.49 3.85
N HIS A 17 -10.97 10.89 2.67
CA HIS A 17 -11.75 9.71 2.26
C HIS A 17 -11.07 8.43 2.74
N ASP A 18 -11.74 7.67 3.60
CA ASP A 18 -11.14 6.55 4.33
C ASP A 18 -11.85 5.20 4.12
N ILE A 19 -12.93 5.14 3.34
CA ILE A 19 -13.71 3.92 3.10
C ILE A 19 -12.82 2.81 2.51
N GLY A 20 -12.05 3.11 1.47
CA GLY A 20 -11.16 2.13 0.85
C GLY A 20 -10.10 1.61 1.83
N LYS A 21 -9.47 2.51 2.59
CA LYS A 21 -8.51 2.17 3.64
C LYS A 21 -9.15 1.30 4.74
N ASN A 22 -10.37 1.62 5.18
CA ASN A 22 -11.10 0.82 6.16
C ASN A 22 -11.38 -0.61 5.66
N LEU A 23 -11.72 -0.77 4.38
CA LEU A 23 -11.88 -2.10 3.77
C LEU A 23 -10.57 -2.89 3.75
N ILE A 24 -9.46 -2.24 3.42
CA ILE A 24 -8.12 -2.87 3.43
C ILE A 24 -7.78 -3.38 4.85
N VAL A 25 -7.95 -2.53 5.87
CA VAL A 25 -7.73 -2.90 7.28
C VAL A 25 -8.60 -4.10 7.67
N MET A 26 -9.88 -4.10 7.28
CA MET A 26 -10.79 -5.22 7.53
C MET A 26 -10.29 -6.51 6.88
N PHE A 27 -9.92 -6.49 5.59
CA PHE A 27 -9.43 -7.67 4.88
C PHE A 27 -8.12 -8.20 5.46
N LEU A 28 -7.18 -7.33 5.81
CA LEU A 28 -5.91 -7.71 6.43
C LEU A 28 -6.12 -8.41 7.78
N ASN A 29 -6.95 -7.81 8.65
CA ASN A 29 -7.27 -8.41 9.95
C ASN A 29 -7.98 -9.77 9.80
N ALA A 30 -8.90 -9.89 8.84
CA ALA A 30 -9.57 -11.15 8.53
C ALA A 30 -8.61 -12.25 8.03
N ASN A 31 -7.48 -11.87 7.45
CA ASN A 31 -6.44 -12.78 6.93
C ASN A 31 -5.24 -12.97 7.87
N GLY A 32 -5.33 -12.49 9.12
CA GLY A 32 -4.34 -12.75 10.17
C GLY A 32 -3.14 -11.79 10.20
N TYR A 33 -3.22 -10.66 9.50
CA TYR A 33 -2.23 -9.59 9.58
C TYR A 33 -2.51 -8.63 10.75
N ASN A 34 -1.46 -7.99 11.26
CA ASN A 34 -1.59 -6.83 12.13
C ASN A 34 -1.75 -5.57 11.26
N ALA A 35 -2.99 -5.14 11.02
CA ALA A 35 -3.26 -3.92 10.26
C ALA A 35 -3.19 -2.68 11.17
N VAL A 36 -2.13 -1.89 11.03
CA VAL A 36 -1.95 -0.62 11.73
C VAL A 36 -2.64 0.47 10.93
N ASP A 37 -3.79 0.92 11.42
CA ASP A 37 -4.57 2.01 10.83
C ASP A 37 -4.02 3.36 11.28
N LEU A 38 -3.36 4.08 10.38
CA LEU A 38 -2.83 5.43 10.62
C LEU A 38 -3.91 6.51 10.49
N GLY A 39 -5.10 6.16 10.02
CA GLY A 39 -6.22 7.07 9.83
C GLY A 39 -6.26 7.69 8.43
N ARG A 40 -6.73 8.93 8.39
CA ARG A 40 -6.94 9.74 7.18
C ARG A 40 -6.29 11.10 7.33
N ASP A 41 -6.05 11.76 6.20
CA ASP A 41 -5.29 13.02 6.17
C ASP A 41 -3.93 12.86 6.90
N VAL A 42 -3.25 11.74 6.65
CA VAL A 42 -2.03 11.36 7.37
C VAL A 42 -0.83 12.12 6.79
N PRO A 43 -0.12 12.95 7.57
CA PRO A 43 1.07 13.64 7.11
C PRO A 43 2.13 12.67 6.58
N ASN A 44 2.83 13.06 5.51
CA ASN A 44 3.82 12.17 4.89
C ASN A 44 4.92 11.72 5.87
N ALA A 45 5.34 12.61 6.78
CA ALA A 45 6.33 12.29 7.81
C ALA A 45 5.83 11.26 8.83
N ASP A 46 4.53 11.25 9.13
CA ASP A 46 3.94 10.29 10.06
C ASP A 46 3.86 8.89 9.44
N VAL A 47 3.70 8.79 8.12
CA VAL A 47 3.80 7.51 7.39
C VAL A 47 5.21 6.92 7.51
N VAL A 48 6.25 7.75 7.33
CA VAL A 48 7.66 7.34 7.45
C VAL A 48 7.97 6.90 8.88
N LYS A 49 7.57 7.69 9.86
CA LYS A 49 7.72 7.35 11.28
C LYS A 49 7.02 6.02 11.62
N ALA A 50 5.81 5.82 11.12
CA ALA A 50 5.10 4.56 11.32
C ALA A 50 5.83 3.37 10.67
N ALA A 51 6.50 3.58 9.53
CA ALA A 51 7.32 2.56 8.89
C ALA A 51 8.56 2.19 9.74
N GLU A 52 9.22 3.18 10.35
CA GLU A 52 10.36 2.96 11.26
C GLU A 52 9.94 2.19 12.53
N GLU A 53 8.84 2.60 13.14
CA GLU A 53 8.35 2.06 14.41
C GLU A 53 7.80 0.63 14.25
N ASN A 54 7.01 0.40 13.20
CA ASN A 54 6.27 -0.86 13.03
C ASN A 54 6.98 -1.87 12.13
N LYS A 55 7.98 -1.43 11.34
CA LYS A 55 8.70 -2.23 10.33
C LYS A 55 7.75 -3.09 9.49
N PRO A 56 6.74 -2.48 8.86
CA PRO A 56 5.72 -3.22 8.14
C PRO A 56 6.31 -3.90 6.89
N VAL A 57 5.72 -5.03 6.50
CA VAL A 57 6.06 -5.70 5.23
C VAL A 57 5.47 -4.98 4.03
N LEU A 58 4.42 -4.18 4.25
CA LEU A 58 3.71 -3.42 3.24
C LEU A 58 3.11 -2.15 3.86
N ILE A 59 3.12 -1.06 3.11
CA ILE A 59 2.32 0.13 3.40
C ILE A 59 1.21 0.21 2.34
N THR A 60 -0.02 0.53 2.76
CA THR A 60 -1.10 0.84 1.83
C THR A 60 -1.47 2.32 1.96
N ALA A 61 -1.51 3.02 0.83
CA ALA A 61 -1.79 4.44 0.75
C ALA A 61 -2.95 4.68 -0.20
N THR A 62 -4.00 5.35 0.27
CA THR A 62 -5.21 5.60 -0.52
C THR A 62 -5.41 7.09 -0.81
N ALA A 63 -5.91 7.40 -2.01
CA ALA A 63 -6.31 8.75 -2.42
C ALA A 63 -7.57 8.70 -3.30
N LEU A 64 -8.48 9.66 -3.14
CA LEU A 64 -9.68 9.80 -3.96
C LEU A 64 -9.68 11.09 -4.79
N MET A 65 -8.73 12.00 -4.55
CA MET A 65 -8.60 13.25 -5.30
C MET A 65 -7.29 13.28 -6.09
N THR A 66 -7.32 13.79 -7.32
CA THR A 66 -6.10 13.91 -8.15
C THR A 66 -5.04 14.80 -7.51
N THR A 67 -5.45 15.79 -6.72
CA THR A 67 -4.54 16.68 -5.99
C THR A 67 -3.79 15.98 -4.86
N THR A 68 -4.37 14.96 -4.24
CA THR A 68 -3.79 14.24 -3.08
C THR A 68 -2.89 13.09 -3.52
N MET A 69 -3.03 12.58 -4.74
CA MET A 69 -2.16 11.52 -5.30
C MET A 69 -0.66 11.85 -5.26
N THR A 70 -0.30 13.14 -5.33
CA THR A 70 1.11 13.58 -5.25
C THR A 70 1.81 13.19 -3.94
N ALA A 71 1.04 12.84 -2.89
CA ALA A 71 1.58 12.33 -1.64
C ALA A 71 2.37 11.02 -1.82
N PHE A 72 1.99 10.14 -2.75
CA PHE A 72 2.67 8.85 -2.95
C PHE A 72 4.17 9.03 -3.23
N GLY A 73 4.52 9.85 -4.22
CA GLY A 73 5.92 10.14 -4.55
C GLY A 73 6.68 10.89 -3.45
N LYS A 74 5.98 11.74 -2.67
CA LYS A 74 6.58 12.43 -1.52
C LYS A 74 6.94 11.46 -0.39
N ILE A 75 6.05 10.49 -0.11
CA ILE A 75 6.32 9.44 0.88
C ILE A 75 7.52 8.62 0.45
N VAL A 76 7.57 8.19 -0.82
CA VAL A 76 8.72 7.44 -1.38
C VAL A 76 10.02 8.22 -1.20
N ALA A 77 10.06 9.51 -1.56
CA ALA A 77 11.26 10.33 -1.40
C ALA A 77 11.75 10.37 0.06
N LEU A 78 10.84 10.57 1.02
CA LEU A 78 11.19 10.58 2.44
C LEU A 78 11.62 9.19 2.95
N MET A 79 10.98 8.12 2.48
CA MET A 79 11.36 6.74 2.82
C MET A 79 12.77 6.42 2.31
N GLN A 80 13.11 6.84 1.09
CA GLN A 80 14.46 6.68 0.54
C GLN A 80 15.51 7.47 1.33
N GLU A 81 15.20 8.71 1.74
CA GLU A 81 16.08 9.50 2.61
C GLU A 81 16.31 8.83 3.97
N ALA A 82 15.29 8.14 4.50
CA ALA A 82 15.37 7.38 5.74
C ALA A 82 15.97 5.97 5.57
N GLY A 83 16.27 5.52 4.34
CA GLY A 83 16.77 4.18 4.06
C GLY A 83 15.75 3.06 4.28
N ILE A 84 14.47 3.34 4.09
CA ILE A 84 13.36 2.39 4.24
C ILE A 84 12.96 1.87 2.87
N ASP A 85 13.00 0.54 2.71
CA ASP A 85 12.72 -0.16 1.44
C ASP A 85 11.34 -0.83 1.38
N THR A 86 10.48 -0.61 2.38
CA THR A 86 9.14 -1.20 2.41
C THR A 86 8.31 -0.77 1.20
N PRO A 87 7.69 -1.71 0.46
CA PRO A 87 6.87 -1.36 -0.69
C PRO A 87 5.57 -0.66 -0.30
N ILE A 88 5.04 0.18 -1.20
CA ILE A 88 3.79 0.92 -1.01
C ILE A 88 2.76 0.51 -2.08
N GLY A 89 1.64 -0.06 -1.65
CA GLY A 89 0.47 -0.28 -2.49
C GLY A 89 -0.40 0.98 -2.54
N CYS A 90 -0.46 1.64 -3.70
CA CYS A 90 -1.19 2.88 -3.89
C CYS A 90 -2.51 2.64 -4.64
N GLY A 91 -3.64 3.07 -4.08
CA GLY A 91 -4.95 2.83 -4.70
C GLY A 91 -5.99 3.90 -4.38
N GLY A 92 -7.20 3.71 -4.92
CA GLY A 92 -8.34 4.62 -4.73
C GLY A 92 -8.91 5.15 -6.05
N GLY A 93 -10.12 5.71 -5.99
CA GLY A 93 -10.94 5.94 -7.19
C GLY A 93 -10.39 6.96 -8.21
N ALA A 94 -9.46 7.82 -7.81
CA ALA A 94 -8.76 8.74 -8.73
C ALA A 94 -7.40 8.21 -9.19
N VAL A 95 -6.88 7.15 -8.55
CA VAL A 95 -5.52 6.64 -8.74
C VAL A 95 -5.45 5.78 -10.01
N ARG A 96 -4.35 5.94 -10.75
CA ARG A 96 -4.05 5.18 -11.96
C ARG A 96 -2.65 4.60 -11.89
N ARG A 97 -2.45 3.47 -12.59
CA ARG A 97 -1.20 2.72 -12.59
C ARG A 97 -0.02 3.53 -13.11
N ASP A 98 -0.19 4.22 -14.23
CA ASP A 98 0.83 5.06 -14.86
C ASP A 98 1.42 6.06 -13.87
N PHE A 99 0.58 6.78 -13.13
CA PHE A 99 1.02 7.73 -12.12
C PHE A 99 1.75 7.08 -10.94
N VAL A 100 1.23 5.96 -10.43
CA VAL A 100 1.83 5.27 -9.28
C VAL A 100 3.21 4.74 -9.62
N GLU A 101 3.36 4.14 -10.80
CA GLU A 101 4.57 3.42 -11.19
C GLU A 101 5.72 4.34 -11.66
N GLU A 102 5.50 5.65 -11.78
CA GLU A 102 6.55 6.67 -11.95
C GLU A 102 7.51 6.74 -10.76
N SER A 103 7.02 6.41 -9.54
CA SER A 103 7.86 6.35 -8.35
C SER A 103 8.39 4.92 -8.14
N PRO A 104 9.65 4.72 -7.68
CA PRO A 104 10.11 3.40 -7.24
C PRO A 104 9.40 2.97 -5.96
N GLN A 105 9.53 1.70 -5.57
CA GLN A 105 8.95 1.12 -4.34
C GLN A 105 7.41 1.07 -4.28
N THR A 106 6.71 1.64 -5.25
CA THR A 106 5.25 1.63 -5.31
C THR A 106 4.71 0.54 -6.25
N PHE A 107 3.45 0.15 -6.08
CA PHE A 107 2.69 -0.56 -7.10
C PHE A 107 1.22 -0.16 -7.02
N TYR A 108 0.48 -0.32 -8.11
CA TYR A 108 -0.93 0.06 -8.16
C TYR A 108 -1.82 -1.00 -7.51
N GLY A 109 -2.55 -0.61 -6.49
CA GLY A 109 -3.57 -1.44 -5.85
C GLY A 109 -4.92 -1.23 -6.53
N VAL A 110 -5.48 -2.31 -7.09
CA VAL A 110 -6.75 -2.25 -7.83
C VAL A 110 -7.95 -2.43 -6.90
N GLU A 111 -8.01 -3.55 -6.19
CA GLU A 111 -9.11 -3.86 -5.28
C GLU A 111 -8.61 -4.11 -3.85
N ALA A 112 -9.40 -3.68 -2.86
CA ALA A 112 -9.03 -3.81 -1.45
C ALA A 112 -8.80 -5.26 -1.01
N TYR A 113 -9.55 -6.21 -1.59
CA TYR A 113 -9.43 -7.63 -1.27
C TYR A 113 -8.22 -8.32 -1.93
N HIS A 114 -7.49 -7.64 -2.82
CA HIS A 114 -6.21 -8.12 -3.34
C HIS A 114 -5.08 -7.97 -2.31
N VAL A 115 -5.17 -6.98 -1.41
CA VAL A 115 -4.08 -6.62 -0.49
C VAL A 115 -3.59 -7.81 0.35
N PRO A 116 -4.45 -8.66 0.94
CA PRO A 116 -3.96 -9.85 1.66
C PRO A 116 -3.14 -10.80 0.79
N LYS A 117 -3.55 -11.06 -0.46
CA LYS A 117 -2.81 -11.94 -1.39
C LYS A 117 -1.44 -11.36 -1.75
N ILE A 118 -1.37 -10.04 -1.94
CA ILE A 118 -0.11 -9.33 -2.19
C ILE A 118 0.78 -9.39 -0.95
N ALA A 119 0.21 -9.22 0.25
CA ALA A 119 0.95 -9.36 1.49
C ALA A 119 1.44 -10.80 1.71
N ASP A 120 0.66 -11.82 1.33
CA ASP A 120 1.07 -13.23 1.37
C ASP A 120 2.26 -13.44 0.41
N ALA A 121 2.19 -12.91 -0.82
CA ALA A 121 3.27 -12.98 -1.80
C ALA A 121 4.59 -12.31 -1.32
N ILE A 122 4.50 -11.22 -0.56
CA ILE A 122 5.69 -10.58 0.05
C ILE A 122 6.26 -11.45 1.18
N VAL A 123 5.40 -11.98 2.05
CA VAL A 123 5.81 -12.69 3.27
C VAL A 123 6.27 -14.12 2.98
N ASP A 124 5.51 -14.84 2.17
CA ASP A 124 5.70 -16.28 1.91
C ASP A 124 6.64 -16.52 0.73
N ASP A 125 6.50 -15.76 -0.35
CA ASP A 125 7.27 -15.95 -1.59
C ASP A 125 8.46 -14.96 -1.74
N GLY A 126 8.59 -13.99 -0.83
CA GLY A 126 9.66 -12.99 -0.87
C GLY A 126 9.59 -12.03 -2.06
N LYS A 127 8.39 -11.83 -2.63
CA LYS A 127 8.17 -10.98 -3.81
C LYS A 127 8.50 -9.51 -3.50
N THR A 128 9.19 -8.87 -4.44
CA THR A 128 9.49 -7.43 -4.39
C THR A 128 8.37 -6.62 -5.06
N TRP A 129 8.40 -5.29 -4.91
CA TRP A 129 7.48 -4.41 -5.65
C TRP A 129 7.64 -4.54 -7.17
N GLU A 130 8.82 -4.86 -7.67
CA GLU A 130 9.04 -5.10 -9.11
C GLU A 130 8.35 -6.37 -9.59
N ASP A 131 8.38 -7.43 -8.78
CA ASP A 131 7.70 -8.69 -9.08
C ASP A 131 6.20 -8.49 -9.05
N ILE A 132 5.69 -7.75 -8.06
CA ILE A 132 4.27 -7.40 -7.96
C ILE A 132 3.78 -6.64 -9.21
N ARG A 133 4.59 -5.72 -9.74
CA ARG A 133 4.22 -4.99 -10.99
C ARG A 133 4.14 -5.88 -12.22
N LYS A 134 4.92 -6.96 -12.27
CA LYS A 134 5.03 -7.88 -13.42
C LYS A 134 4.01 -9.00 -13.36
N GLU A 135 3.72 -9.48 -12.15
CA GLU A 135 2.98 -10.72 -11.89
C GLU A 135 1.67 -10.46 -11.13
N TYR A 136 1.12 -9.25 -11.21
CA TYR A 136 -0.03 -8.84 -10.40
C TYR A 136 -1.22 -9.82 -10.53
N ASP A 137 -1.63 -10.13 -11.76
CA ASP A 137 -2.74 -11.05 -12.06
C ASP A 137 -2.50 -12.46 -11.52
N ASP A 138 -1.26 -12.95 -11.61
CA ASP A 138 -0.86 -14.26 -11.10
C ASP A 138 -0.89 -14.29 -9.57
N ILE A 139 -0.41 -13.21 -8.91
CA ILE A 139 -0.43 -13.06 -7.45
C ILE A 139 -1.87 -13.01 -6.93
N VAL A 140 -2.74 -12.25 -7.58
CA VAL A 140 -4.14 -12.14 -7.14
C VAL A 140 -5.00 -13.31 -7.63
N GLY A 141 -4.51 -14.10 -8.58
CA GLY A 141 -5.20 -15.28 -9.13
C GLY A 141 -6.43 -14.96 -9.96
N GLU A 142 -6.50 -13.76 -10.53
CA GLU A 142 -7.58 -13.33 -11.43
C GLU A 142 -7.08 -12.31 -12.45
N TYR A 143 -7.80 -12.17 -13.56
CA TYR A 143 -7.47 -11.19 -14.58
C TYR A 143 -7.73 -9.77 -14.08
N VAL A 144 -6.72 -8.90 -14.15
CA VAL A 144 -6.82 -7.50 -13.72
C VAL A 144 -6.53 -6.59 -14.90
N ALA A 145 -7.57 -5.98 -15.45
CA ALA A 145 -7.47 -5.16 -16.67
C ALA A 145 -6.47 -3.99 -16.58
N ALA A 146 -6.15 -3.50 -15.37
CA ALA A 146 -5.12 -2.47 -15.17
C ALA A 146 -3.68 -2.98 -15.36
N TYR A 147 -3.49 -4.30 -15.26
CA TYR A 147 -2.21 -5.00 -15.36
C TYR A 147 -2.02 -5.78 -16.67
N ALA A 148 -3.07 -5.85 -17.50
CA ALA A 148 -3.08 -6.47 -18.83
C ALA A 148 -2.47 -5.60 -19.95
#